data_AF-A0AAP3FBH0-F1
#
_entry.id   AF-A0AAP3FBH0-F1
#
_cell.length_a   1.000
_cell.length_b   1.000
_cell.length_c   1.000
_cell.angle_alpha   90.00
_cell.angle_beta   90.00
_cell.angle_gamma   90.00
#
_symmetry.space_group_name_H-M   'P 1'
#
loop_
_entity.id
_entity.type
_entity.pdbx_description
1 polymer ?
#
loop_
_entity_poly.entity_id
_entity_poly.type
_entity_poly.pdbx_seq_one_letter_code
_entity_poly.pdbx_strand_id
1 'polypeptide(L)'
;MLNGVRQCGKTYILKEFGKNEFQSVAYISCDRNDELDAIYEGGFNVSKIIRGISALTHTDIIPGKTLIFLDEIQAFPKALEALQYFCEDAPEYHIVVAGSLLGITLHSGISFPVGKVCTMQLYPMDFEEFLMAMGEQQLLNILLGHDYELVNSLHEKCKDLLRQYYYVGGMPEVVKSYIDNGRLNQVRALQNEILSNYASDFSKRAPKQEVPQGIARHPLLHATIQRARLSHQYAFVSSI
;
A
#
# COMPACT_ATOMS: atom_id res chain seq x y z
N MET A 1 11.03 -0.24 -1.82
CA MET A 1 9.96 -1.23 -1.61
C MET A 1 8.84 -0.61 -0.81
N LEU A 2 7.63 -0.56 -1.37
CA LEU A 2 6.45 -0.03 -0.71
C LEU A 2 5.57 -1.20 -0.25
N ASN A 3 5.55 -1.40 1.06
CA ASN A 3 4.74 -2.41 1.70
C ASN A 3 3.46 -1.78 2.21
N GLY A 4 2.40 -2.56 2.20
CA GLY A 4 1.12 -2.05 2.64
C GLY A 4 0.04 -3.06 2.45
N VAL A 5 -1.08 -2.75 3.05
CA VAL A 5 -2.27 -3.59 3.00
C VAL A 5 -2.82 -3.56 1.56
N ARG A 6 -3.43 -4.64 1.07
CA ARG A 6 -4.19 -4.61 -0.20
C ARG A 6 -5.18 -3.44 -0.21
N GLN A 7 -5.34 -2.85 -1.39
CA GLN A 7 -6.23 -1.71 -1.64
C GLN A 7 -5.93 -0.42 -0.84
N CYS A 8 -4.75 -0.26 -0.22
CA CYS A 8 -4.33 1.04 0.34
C CYS A 8 -3.77 2.05 -0.68
N GLY A 9 -3.87 1.77 -1.98
CA GLY A 9 -3.44 2.73 -3.02
C GLY A 9 -1.97 2.66 -3.43
N LYS A 10 -1.22 1.61 -3.05
CA LYS A 10 0.21 1.43 -3.42
C LYS A 10 0.48 1.59 -4.92
N THR A 11 -0.26 0.86 -5.75
CA THR A 11 -0.10 0.91 -7.21
C THR A 11 -0.39 2.30 -7.75
N TYR A 12 -1.41 2.97 -7.20
CA TYR A 12 -1.79 4.31 -7.62
C TYR A 12 -0.70 5.33 -7.30
N ILE A 13 -0.24 5.39 -6.04
CA ILE A 13 0.75 6.38 -5.62
C ILE A 13 2.09 6.19 -6.34
N LEU A 14 2.50 4.94 -6.61
CA LEU A 14 3.74 4.67 -7.35
C LEU A 14 3.63 4.99 -8.84
N LYS A 15 2.46 4.79 -9.46
CA LYS A 15 2.23 5.23 -10.85
C LYS A 15 2.26 6.74 -10.97
N GLU A 16 1.60 7.45 -10.05
CA GLU A 16 1.63 8.92 -10.02
C GLU A 16 3.04 9.45 -9.77
N PHE A 17 3.77 8.89 -8.81
CA PHE A 17 5.17 9.22 -8.56
C PHE A 17 6.04 9.00 -9.80
N GLY A 18 5.94 7.82 -10.44
CA GLY A 18 6.69 7.52 -11.65
C GLY A 18 6.37 8.47 -12.81
N LYS A 19 5.11 8.86 -12.96
CA LYS A 19 4.68 9.80 -14.00
C LYS A 19 5.22 11.22 -13.77
N ASN A 20 5.31 11.65 -12.51
CA ASN A 20 5.69 13.03 -12.17
C ASN A 20 7.20 13.23 -12.05
N GLU A 21 7.94 12.20 -11.62
CA GLU A 21 9.36 12.31 -11.30
C GLU A 21 10.29 11.65 -12.33
N PHE A 22 9.75 10.86 -13.27
CA PHE A 22 10.54 10.14 -14.28
C PHE A 22 10.06 10.44 -15.70
N GLN A 23 10.95 10.23 -16.67
CA GLN A 23 10.61 10.41 -18.09
C GLN A 23 9.76 9.25 -18.61
N SER A 24 9.98 8.04 -18.08
CA SER A 24 9.21 6.85 -18.43
C SER A 24 9.11 5.89 -17.25
N VAL A 25 8.10 5.02 -17.30
CA VAL A 25 7.86 3.99 -16.28
C VAL A 25 7.70 2.65 -16.98
N ALA A 26 8.59 1.71 -16.69
CA ALA A 26 8.46 0.31 -17.10
C ALA A 26 7.66 -0.44 -16.02
N TYR A 27 6.34 -0.54 -16.21
CA TYR A 27 5.42 -1.15 -15.25
C TYR A 27 5.17 -2.63 -15.54
N ILE A 28 5.34 -3.48 -14.53
CA ILE A 28 5.06 -4.92 -14.58
C ILE A 28 4.19 -5.32 -13.38
N SER A 29 3.12 -6.06 -13.65
CA SER A 29 2.32 -6.75 -12.62
C SER A 29 2.82 -8.19 -12.51
N CYS A 30 3.52 -8.55 -11.44
CA CYS A 30 4.18 -9.85 -11.31
C CYS A 30 3.20 -11.04 -11.22
N ASP A 31 1.93 -10.80 -10.90
CA ASP A 31 0.88 -11.81 -10.79
C ASP A 31 0.19 -12.17 -12.13
N ARG A 32 0.50 -11.44 -13.21
CA ARG A 32 -0.17 -11.57 -14.52
C ARG A 32 0.77 -11.76 -15.71
N ASN A 33 2.05 -12.04 -15.46
CA ASN A 33 3.06 -12.13 -16.51
C ASN A 33 3.84 -13.44 -16.43
N ASP A 34 3.32 -14.47 -17.10
CA ASP A 34 3.96 -15.79 -17.18
C ASP A 34 5.33 -15.73 -17.88
N GLU A 35 5.54 -14.73 -18.73
CA GLU A 35 6.81 -14.51 -19.45
C GLU A 35 7.98 -14.10 -18.53
N LEU A 36 7.70 -13.70 -17.28
CA LEU A 36 8.72 -13.37 -16.30
C LEU A 36 9.63 -14.58 -16.00
N ASP A 37 9.11 -15.80 -16.01
CA ASP A 37 9.92 -16.98 -15.74
C ASP A 37 11.07 -17.15 -16.75
N ALA A 38 10.80 -16.90 -18.04
CA ALA A 38 11.80 -16.99 -19.11
C ALA A 38 12.88 -15.90 -19.00
N ILE A 39 12.49 -14.69 -18.56
CA ILE A 39 13.42 -13.57 -18.37
C ILE A 39 14.42 -13.88 -17.26
N TYR A 40 13.96 -14.52 -16.18
CA TYR A 40 14.77 -14.87 -15.01
C TYR A 40 15.36 -16.29 -15.08
N GLU A 41 15.18 -17.00 -16.20
CA GLU A 41 15.75 -18.33 -16.42
C GLU A 41 17.27 -18.27 -16.54
N GLY A 42 17.95 -19.23 -15.92
CA GLY A 42 19.41 -19.35 -15.94
C GLY A 42 20.14 -18.44 -14.94
N GLY A 43 19.42 -17.77 -14.04
CA GLY A 43 19.98 -16.98 -12.94
C GLY A 43 19.72 -15.47 -13.06
N PHE A 44 20.33 -14.69 -12.16
CA PHE A 44 20.08 -13.25 -11.99
C PHE A 44 21.01 -12.36 -12.82
N ASN A 45 21.12 -12.62 -14.13
CA ASN A 45 21.85 -11.72 -15.02
C ASN A 45 21.05 -10.41 -15.21
N VAL A 46 21.45 -9.35 -14.50
CA VAL A 46 20.75 -8.06 -14.47
C VAL A 46 20.57 -7.46 -15.87
N SER A 47 21.59 -7.53 -16.73
CA SER A 47 21.50 -7.04 -18.10
C SER A 47 20.47 -7.79 -18.95
N LYS A 48 20.35 -9.12 -18.79
CA LYS A 48 19.30 -9.92 -19.44
C LYS A 48 17.92 -9.51 -18.93
N ILE A 49 17.78 -9.37 -17.61
CA ILE A 49 16.52 -9.01 -16.97
C ILE A 49 16.04 -7.64 -17.46
N ILE A 50 16.90 -6.63 -17.48
CA ILE A 50 16.57 -5.28 -17.97
C ILE A 50 16.08 -5.32 -19.42
N ARG A 51 16.79 -6.03 -20.31
CA ARG A 51 16.35 -6.19 -21.70
C ARG A 51 15.00 -6.89 -21.81
N GLY A 52 14.78 -7.92 -20.99
CA GLY A 52 13.49 -8.62 -20.92
C GLY A 52 12.35 -7.70 -20.48
N ILE A 53 12.54 -6.96 -19.39
CA ILE A 53 11.55 -5.98 -18.88
C ILE A 53 11.28 -4.90 -19.94
N SER A 54 12.32 -4.38 -20.59
CA SER A 54 12.19 -3.39 -21.65
C SER A 54 11.35 -3.91 -22.83
N ALA A 55 11.59 -5.16 -23.24
CA ALA A 55 10.82 -5.82 -24.30
C ALA A 55 9.36 -6.05 -23.91
N LEU A 56 9.09 -6.55 -22.69
CA LEU A 56 7.73 -6.79 -22.18
C LEU A 56 6.91 -5.51 -22.07
N THR A 57 7.52 -4.44 -21.59
CA THR A 57 6.84 -3.17 -21.31
C THR A 57 6.84 -2.23 -22.51
N HIS A 58 7.49 -2.61 -23.62
CA HIS A 58 7.76 -1.76 -24.77
C HIS A 58 8.31 -0.38 -24.38
N THR A 59 9.13 -0.35 -23.34
CA THR A 59 9.70 0.87 -22.77
C THR A 59 11.21 0.75 -22.77
N ASP A 60 11.89 1.71 -23.41
CA ASP A 60 13.34 1.82 -23.33
C ASP A 60 13.73 2.20 -21.89
N ILE A 61 14.45 1.30 -21.22
CA ILE A 61 14.87 1.51 -19.83
C ILE A 61 16.21 2.24 -19.84
N ILE A 62 16.18 3.52 -19.50
CA ILE A 62 17.36 4.38 -19.46
C ILE A 62 17.74 4.65 -18.00
N PRO A 63 19.00 4.37 -17.59
CA PRO A 63 19.49 4.68 -16.25
C PRO A 63 19.19 6.11 -15.81
N GLY A 64 18.75 6.28 -14.56
CA GLY A 64 18.38 7.56 -13.97
C GLY A 64 17.16 8.28 -14.58
N LYS A 65 16.58 7.78 -15.67
CA LYS A 65 15.43 8.43 -16.36
C LYS A 65 14.17 7.58 -16.38
N THR A 66 14.31 6.27 -16.31
CA THR A 66 13.21 5.32 -16.31
C THR A 66 13.05 4.70 -14.93
N LEU A 67 11.82 4.68 -14.42
CA LEU A 67 11.48 3.93 -13.22
C LEU A 67 11.03 2.52 -13.59
N ILE A 68 11.70 1.50 -13.07
CA ILE A 68 11.20 0.12 -13.15
C ILE A 68 10.24 -0.09 -11.98
N PHE A 69 8.98 -0.40 -12.27
CA PHE A 69 7.97 -0.66 -11.24
C PHE A 69 7.49 -2.11 -11.31
N LEU A 70 7.87 -2.91 -10.32
CA LEU A 70 7.40 -4.29 -10.12
C LEU A 70 6.28 -4.33 -9.07
N ASP A 71 5.06 -4.55 -9.51
CA ASP A 71 3.86 -4.62 -8.66
C ASP A 71 3.52 -6.07 -8.27
N GLU A 72 2.86 -6.24 -7.13
CA GLU A 72 2.54 -7.55 -6.53
C GLU A 72 3.77 -8.50 -6.50
N ILE A 73 4.95 -7.99 -6.13
CA ILE A 73 6.22 -8.73 -6.21
C ILE A 73 6.22 -10.08 -5.45
N GLN A 74 5.38 -10.22 -4.43
CA GLN A 74 5.15 -11.50 -3.73
C GLN A 74 4.63 -12.63 -4.63
N ALA A 75 4.02 -12.30 -5.78
CA ALA A 75 3.56 -13.28 -6.75
C ALA A 75 4.71 -13.91 -7.54
N PHE A 76 5.87 -13.25 -7.59
CA PHE A 76 7.05 -13.72 -8.32
C PHE A 76 8.33 -13.58 -7.47
N PRO A 77 8.60 -14.54 -6.57
CA PRO A 77 9.75 -14.50 -5.66
C PRO A 77 11.12 -14.24 -6.28
N LYS A 78 11.36 -14.77 -7.49
CA LYS A 78 12.64 -14.55 -8.20
C LYS A 78 12.91 -13.06 -8.43
N ALA A 79 11.89 -12.24 -8.69
CA ALA A 79 12.10 -10.79 -8.81
C ALA A 79 12.53 -10.15 -7.49
N LEU A 80 12.07 -10.65 -6.35
CA LEU A 80 12.48 -10.16 -5.04
C LEU A 80 13.94 -10.49 -4.75
N GLU A 81 14.36 -11.72 -5.03
CA GLU A 81 15.76 -12.16 -4.88
C GLU A 81 16.69 -11.38 -5.81
N ALA A 82 16.25 -11.09 -7.03
CA ALA A 82 17.02 -10.34 -8.01
C ALA A 82 17.40 -8.93 -7.56
N LEU A 83 16.64 -8.32 -6.63
CA LEU A 83 16.88 -6.95 -6.17
C LEU A 83 18.28 -6.76 -5.57
N GLN A 84 18.86 -7.80 -4.94
CA GLN A 84 20.24 -7.70 -4.44
C GLN A 84 21.24 -7.48 -5.57
N TYR A 85 21.07 -8.19 -6.69
CA TYR A 85 21.95 -8.10 -7.85
C TYR A 85 21.77 -6.77 -8.58
N PHE A 86 20.55 -6.25 -8.66
CA PHE A 86 20.34 -4.88 -9.16
C PHE A 86 21.10 -3.85 -8.31
N CYS A 87 21.03 -3.96 -6.99
CA CYS A 87 21.72 -3.04 -6.09
C CYS A 87 23.25 -3.15 -6.20
N GLU A 88 23.79 -4.34 -6.48
CA GLU A 88 25.23 -4.60 -6.54
C GLU A 88 25.84 -4.33 -7.93
N ASP A 89 25.19 -4.83 -8.98
CA ASP A 89 25.73 -4.87 -10.34
C ASP A 89 25.22 -3.72 -11.22
N ALA A 90 24.08 -3.11 -10.88
CA ALA A 90 23.46 -2.05 -11.70
C ALA A 90 22.74 -0.97 -10.86
N PRO A 91 23.44 -0.31 -9.91
CA PRO A 91 22.84 0.68 -9.01
C PRO A 91 22.31 1.93 -9.71
N GLU A 92 22.66 2.15 -10.98
CA GLU A 92 22.19 3.27 -11.80
C GLU A 92 20.71 3.16 -12.23
N TYR A 93 20.08 1.98 -12.05
CA TYR A 93 18.67 1.78 -12.35
C TYR A 93 17.80 2.03 -11.12
N HIS A 94 16.78 2.88 -11.30
CA HIS A 94 15.82 3.16 -10.25
C HIS A 94 14.69 2.11 -10.28
N ILE A 95 14.55 1.37 -9.19
CA ILE A 95 13.56 0.30 -9.06
C ILE A 95 12.67 0.58 -7.87
N VAL A 96 11.36 0.55 -8.10
CA VAL A 96 10.37 0.49 -7.05
C VAL A 96 9.58 -0.81 -7.14
N VAL A 97 9.30 -1.37 -5.99
CA VAL A 97 8.51 -2.60 -5.89
C VAL A 97 7.37 -2.37 -4.92
N ALA A 98 6.19 -2.87 -5.24
CA ALA A 98 5.05 -2.89 -4.33
C ALA A 98 4.67 -4.32 -4.02
N GLY A 99 4.28 -4.53 -2.76
CA GLY A 99 3.75 -5.82 -2.38
C GLY A 99 2.87 -5.75 -1.15
N SER A 100 2.01 -6.75 -1.07
CA SER A 100 1.10 -6.96 0.05
C SER A 100 1.52 -8.26 0.75
N LEU A 101 1.41 -8.30 2.08
CA LEU A 101 1.55 -9.55 2.85
C LEU A 101 2.90 -10.29 2.72
N LEU A 102 3.96 -9.59 2.31
CA LEU A 102 5.28 -10.19 2.06
C LEU A 102 5.86 -10.95 3.27
N GLY A 103 5.57 -10.49 4.50
CA GLY A 103 5.99 -11.18 5.71
C GLY A 103 5.51 -12.64 5.80
N ILE A 104 4.36 -12.97 5.19
CA ILE A 104 3.83 -14.34 5.14
C ILE A 104 4.49 -15.12 4.00
N THR A 105 4.64 -14.51 2.82
CA THR A 105 5.20 -15.16 1.63
C THR A 105 6.68 -15.55 1.80
N LEU A 106 7.44 -14.81 2.60
CA LEU A 106 8.86 -15.07 2.84
C LEU A 106 9.17 -16.38 3.59
N HIS A 107 8.17 -17.04 4.19
CA HIS A 107 8.35 -18.31 4.89
C HIS A 107 8.57 -19.52 3.95
N SER A 108 8.57 -19.32 2.64
CA SER A 108 8.68 -20.37 1.62
C SER A 108 10.11 -20.67 1.13
N GLY A 109 11.14 -20.24 1.87
CA GLY A 109 12.55 -20.49 1.52
C GLY A 109 13.17 -19.46 0.55
N ILE A 110 12.51 -18.32 0.38
CA ILE A 110 12.96 -17.19 -0.45
C ILE A 110 13.95 -16.35 0.36
N SER A 111 15.10 -16.04 -0.23
CA SER A 111 16.06 -15.14 0.43
C SER A 111 15.58 -13.68 0.31
N PHE A 112 15.29 -13.04 1.43
CA PHE A 112 15.01 -11.60 1.43
C PHE A 112 16.34 -10.83 1.31
N PRO A 113 16.46 -9.85 0.39
CA PRO A 113 17.70 -9.08 0.18
C PRO A 113 17.93 -8.04 1.29
N VAL A 114 18.26 -8.51 2.50
CA VAL A 114 18.47 -7.68 3.69
C VAL A 114 19.59 -6.66 3.44
N GLY A 115 19.33 -5.39 3.75
CA GLY A 115 20.30 -4.30 3.60
C GLY A 115 20.49 -3.78 2.17
N LYS A 116 19.85 -4.41 1.15
CA LYS A 116 19.90 -3.96 -0.25
C LYS A 116 18.65 -3.23 -0.70
N VAL A 117 17.61 -3.23 0.13
CA VAL A 117 16.30 -2.66 -0.20
C VAL A 117 15.88 -1.69 0.90
N CYS A 118 15.54 -0.46 0.50
CA CYS A 118 14.84 0.48 1.37
C CYS A 118 13.34 0.14 1.39
N THR A 119 12.77 0.04 2.58
CA THR A 119 11.36 -0.33 2.78
C THR A 119 10.58 0.83 3.38
N MET A 120 9.42 1.13 2.80
CA MET A 120 8.45 2.09 3.31
C MET A 120 7.12 1.39 3.54
N GLN A 121 6.38 1.82 4.55
CA GLN A 121 5.07 1.27 4.89
C GLN A 121 3.96 2.27 4.55
N LEU A 122 3.08 1.90 3.63
CA LEU A 122 1.86 2.62 3.31
C LEU A 122 0.70 2.09 4.17
N TYR A 123 0.00 3.02 4.81
CA TYR A 123 -1.18 2.76 5.61
C TYR A 123 -2.43 3.25 4.87
N PRO A 124 -3.63 2.78 5.26
CA PRO A 124 -4.87 3.46 4.87
C PRO A 124 -4.84 4.93 5.31
N MET A 125 -5.66 5.74 4.64
CA MET A 125 -5.77 7.16 4.90
C MET A 125 -6.08 7.42 6.37
N ASP A 126 -5.42 8.41 6.96
CA ASP A 126 -5.75 8.83 8.31
C ASP A 126 -6.96 9.80 8.34
N PHE A 127 -7.26 10.33 9.52
CA PHE A 127 -8.41 11.22 9.68
C PHE A 127 -8.20 12.57 8.98
N GLU A 128 -6.97 13.08 8.93
CA GLU A 128 -6.66 14.34 8.26
C GLU A 128 -6.85 14.19 6.75
N GLU A 129 -6.33 13.09 6.19
CA GLU A 129 -6.55 12.72 4.78
C GLU A 129 -8.02 12.48 4.47
N PHE A 130 -8.78 11.88 5.39
CA PHE A 130 -10.22 11.76 5.26
C PHE A 130 -10.93 13.12 5.24
N LEU A 131 -10.55 14.06 6.11
CA LEU A 131 -11.11 15.42 6.11
C LEU A 131 -10.79 16.15 4.80
N MET A 132 -9.58 16.02 4.28
CA MET A 132 -9.21 16.56 2.96
C MET A 132 -10.09 15.98 1.86
N ALA A 133 -10.29 14.66 1.85
CA ALA A 133 -11.14 13.99 0.87
C ALA A 133 -12.62 14.41 0.97
N MET A 134 -13.11 14.67 2.19
CA MET A 134 -14.47 15.18 2.45
C MET A 134 -14.65 16.68 2.10
N GLY A 135 -13.59 17.37 1.66
CA GLY A 135 -13.63 18.81 1.34
C GLY A 135 -13.57 19.72 2.57
N GLU A 136 -13.20 19.20 3.74
CA GLU A 136 -13.17 19.92 5.01
C GLU A 136 -11.81 20.60 5.28
N GLN A 137 -11.20 21.18 4.24
CA GLN A 137 -9.86 21.77 4.32
C GLN A 137 -9.77 22.92 5.35
N GLN A 138 -10.82 23.74 5.45
CA GLN A 138 -10.85 24.85 6.41
C GLN A 138 -10.88 24.31 7.85
N LEU A 139 -11.66 23.26 8.11
CA LEU A 139 -11.71 22.62 9.42
C LEU A 139 -10.37 21.98 9.78
N LEU A 140 -9.73 21.30 8.81
CA LEU A 140 -8.40 20.74 9.00
C LEU A 140 -7.38 21.81 9.37
N ASN A 141 -7.38 22.95 8.66
CA ASN A 141 -6.46 24.05 8.97
C ASN A 141 -6.68 24.61 10.40
N ILE A 142 -7.93 24.69 10.85
CA ILE A 142 -8.26 25.10 12.23
C ILE A 142 -7.70 24.10 13.25
N LEU A 143 -7.87 22.79 13.00
CA LEU A 143 -7.37 21.72 13.86
C LEU A 143 -5.83 21.74 13.95
N LEU A 144 -5.15 21.89 12.81
CA LEU A 144 -3.69 21.97 12.74
C LEU A 144 -3.13 23.29 13.32
N GLY A 145 -3.91 24.37 13.24
CA GLY A 145 -3.57 25.67 13.84
C GLY A 145 -3.72 25.72 15.36
N HIS A 146 -4.25 24.67 15.99
CA HIS A 146 -4.48 24.58 17.44
C HIS A 146 -5.35 25.71 18.01
N ASP A 147 -6.30 26.23 17.23
CA ASP A 147 -7.28 27.22 17.70
C ASP A 147 -8.38 26.51 18.52
N TYR A 148 -8.07 26.21 19.78
CA TYR A 148 -8.93 25.42 20.64
C TYR A 148 -10.31 26.06 20.91
N GLU A 149 -10.41 27.39 20.89
CA GLU A 149 -11.70 28.09 21.06
C GLU A 149 -12.62 27.84 19.85
N LEU A 150 -12.07 27.95 18.65
CA LEU A 150 -12.81 27.70 17.42
C LEU A 150 -13.12 26.21 17.24
N VAL A 151 -12.18 25.32 17.56
CA VAL A 151 -12.41 23.88 17.58
C VAL A 151 -13.54 23.52 18.55
N ASN A 152 -13.54 24.08 19.75
CA ASN A 152 -14.60 23.83 20.73
C ASN A 152 -15.96 24.34 20.24
N SER A 153 -15.99 25.43 19.47
CA SER A 153 -17.22 25.92 18.84
C SER A 153 -17.75 24.98 17.74
N LEU A 154 -16.85 24.23 17.09
CA LEU A 154 -17.15 23.30 16.00
C LEU A 154 -17.18 21.82 16.44
N HIS A 155 -17.15 21.55 17.75
CA HIS A 155 -16.92 20.21 18.28
C HIS A 155 -17.93 19.16 17.82
N GLU A 156 -19.22 19.51 17.68
CA GLU A 156 -20.24 18.57 17.18
C GLU A 156 -19.97 18.18 15.71
N LYS A 157 -19.55 19.13 14.87
CA LYS A 157 -19.14 18.85 13.49
C LYS A 157 -17.94 17.90 13.46
N CYS A 158 -16.93 18.16 14.29
CA CYS A 158 -15.76 17.29 14.42
C CYS A 158 -16.15 15.87 14.88
N LYS A 159 -17.04 15.76 15.87
CA LYS A 159 -17.54 14.46 16.36
C LYS A 159 -18.26 13.69 15.25
N ASP A 160 -19.09 14.35 14.46
CA ASP A 160 -19.83 13.71 13.37
C ASP A 160 -18.90 13.22 12.25
N LEU A 161 -17.92 14.04 11.85
CA LEU A 161 -16.90 13.63 10.87
C LEU A 161 -16.05 12.47 11.40
N LEU A 162 -15.69 12.49 12.68
CA LEU A 162 -14.95 11.39 13.31
C LEU A 162 -15.78 10.10 13.35
N ARG A 163 -17.08 10.19 13.66
CA ARG A 163 -18.00 9.04 13.60
C ARG A 163 -18.11 8.47 12.18
N GLN A 164 -18.19 9.34 11.17
CA GLN A 164 -18.18 8.92 9.77
C GLN A 164 -16.88 8.19 9.43
N TYR A 165 -15.73 8.75 9.81
CA TYR A 165 -14.43 8.11 9.62
C TYR A 165 -14.33 6.74 10.33
N TYR A 166 -14.85 6.61 11.55
CA TYR A 166 -14.87 5.31 12.24
C TYR A 166 -15.73 4.27 11.53
N TYR A 167 -16.79 4.70 10.85
CA TYR A 167 -17.65 3.80 10.09
C TYR A 167 -17.06 3.43 8.73
N VAL A 168 -16.57 4.43 7.99
CA VAL A 168 -16.05 4.30 6.62
C VAL A 168 -14.64 3.70 6.61
N GLY A 169 -13.80 4.13 7.55
CA GLY A 169 -12.38 3.81 7.63
C GLY A 169 -11.54 4.63 6.65
N GLY A 170 -10.26 4.26 6.53
CA GLY A 170 -9.28 4.97 5.69
C GLY A 170 -9.00 4.33 4.33
N MET A 171 -9.72 3.29 3.92
CA MET A 171 -9.44 2.63 2.64
C MET A 171 -9.87 3.54 1.48
N PRO A 172 -8.97 3.95 0.56
CA PRO A 172 -9.27 4.94 -0.48
C PRO A 172 -10.52 4.63 -1.31
N GLU A 173 -10.71 3.37 -1.70
CA GLU A 173 -11.89 2.92 -2.46
C GLU A 173 -13.20 3.09 -1.68
N VAL A 174 -13.17 2.78 -0.38
CA VAL A 174 -14.33 2.90 0.51
C VAL A 174 -14.67 4.37 0.78
N VAL A 175 -13.65 5.19 1.02
CA VAL A 175 -13.81 6.65 1.22
C VAL A 175 -14.35 7.31 -0.04
N LYS A 176 -13.80 6.98 -1.22
CA LYS A 176 -14.31 7.48 -2.50
C LYS A 176 -15.78 7.10 -2.70
N SER A 177 -16.14 5.83 -2.48
CA SER A 177 -17.53 5.39 -2.60
C SER A 177 -18.47 6.12 -1.64
N TYR A 178 -18.00 6.45 -0.43
CA TYR A 178 -18.77 7.21 0.54
C TYR A 178 -19.00 8.66 0.07
N ILE A 179 -17.95 9.32 -0.43
CA ILE A 179 -18.04 10.69 -0.97
C ILE A 179 -18.98 10.75 -2.17
N ASP A 180 -18.87 9.79 -3.10
CA ASP A 180 -19.62 9.82 -4.36
C ASP A 180 -21.14 9.55 -4.15
N ASN A 181 -21.50 8.69 -3.19
CA ASN A 181 -22.87 8.17 -3.07
C ASN A 181 -23.56 8.42 -1.73
N GLY A 182 -22.81 8.68 -0.65
CA GLY A 182 -23.33 8.82 0.71
C GLY A 182 -24.01 7.58 1.31
N ARG A 183 -24.00 6.44 0.59
CA ARG A 183 -24.77 5.24 0.95
C ARG A 183 -23.97 4.30 1.84
N LEU A 184 -24.36 4.22 3.11
CA LEU A 184 -23.72 3.33 4.10
C LEU A 184 -23.77 1.84 3.73
N ASN A 185 -24.83 1.40 3.03
CA ASN A 185 -24.94 0.01 2.57
C ASN A 185 -23.85 -0.35 1.55
N GLN A 186 -23.47 0.58 0.67
CA GLN A 186 -22.40 0.37 -0.30
C GLN A 186 -21.03 0.32 0.38
N VAL A 187 -20.81 1.21 1.36
CA VAL A 187 -19.61 1.18 2.22
C VAL A 187 -19.46 -0.20 2.88
N ARG A 188 -20.53 -0.74 3.47
CA ARG A 188 -20.49 -2.06 4.10
C ARG A 188 -20.25 -3.19 3.11
N ALA A 189 -20.85 -3.14 1.93
CA ALA A 189 -20.61 -4.13 0.88
C ALA A 189 -19.13 -4.16 0.48
N LEU A 190 -18.54 -2.99 0.20
CA LEU A 190 -17.11 -2.87 -0.15
C LEU A 190 -16.20 -3.34 0.98
N GLN A 191 -16.46 -2.94 2.23
CA GLN A 191 -15.68 -3.42 3.37
C GLN A 191 -15.70 -4.96 3.49
N ASN A 192 -16.87 -5.58 3.31
CA ASN A 192 -17.01 -7.03 3.36
C ASN A 192 -16.29 -7.73 2.19
N GLU A 193 -16.36 -7.13 0.99
CA GLU A 193 -15.63 -7.61 -0.18
C GLU A 193 -14.11 -7.58 0.05
N ILE A 194 -13.59 -6.46 0.57
CA ILE A 194 -12.18 -6.30 0.93
C ILE A 194 -11.78 -7.41 1.92
N LEU A 195 -12.55 -7.59 3.00
CA LEU A 195 -12.29 -8.63 4.00
C LEU A 195 -12.31 -10.06 3.41
N SER A 196 -13.27 -10.34 2.51
CA SER A 196 -13.36 -11.63 1.81
C SER A 196 -12.16 -11.88 0.90
N ASN A 197 -11.73 -10.86 0.17
CA ASN A 197 -10.55 -10.91 -0.70
C ASN A 197 -9.27 -11.13 0.12
N TYR A 198 -9.16 -10.52 1.30
CA TYR A 198 -8.06 -10.81 2.24
C TYR A 198 -8.07 -12.26 2.71
N ALA A 199 -9.21 -12.76 3.19
CA ALA A 199 -9.32 -14.13 3.68
C ALA A 199 -8.98 -15.16 2.57
N SER A 200 -9.43 -14.89 1.35
CA SER A 200 -9.15 -15.72 0.18
C SER A 200 -7.66 -15.72 -0.20
N ASP A 201 -6.97 -14.60 -0.06
CA ASP A 201 -5.54 -14.51 -0.37
C ASP A 201 -4.65 -15.09 0.71
N PHE A 202 -5.02 -14.86 1.97
CA PHE A 202 -4.33 -15.43 3.11
C PHE A 202 -4.41 -16.96 3.07
N SER A 203 -5.57 -17.54 2.76
CA SER A 203 -5.73 -18.99 2.64
C SER A 203 -4.90 -19.62 1.52
N LYS A 204 -4.64 -18.88 0.43
CA LYS A 204 -3.74 -19.30 -0.66
C LYS A 204 -2.26 -19.25 -0.29
N ARG A 205 -1.87 -18.34 0.61
CA ARG A 205 -0.46 -17.99 0.89
C ARG A 205 0.03 -18.46 2.26
N ALA A 206 -0.86 -18.83 3.18
CA ALA A 206 -0.49 -19.33 4.50
C ALA A 206 -0.27 -20.85 4.51
N PRO A 207 0.73 -21.35 5.25
CA PRO A 207 0.88 -22.79 5.48
C PRO A 207 -0.35 -23.36 6.20
N LYS A 208 -0.76 -24.59 5.84
CA LYS A 208 -2.00 -25.27 6.31
C LYS A 208 -2.17 -25.33 7.85
N GLN A 209 -1.12 -25.09 8.63
CA GLN A 209 -1.13 -25.16 10.10
C GLN A 209 -1.42 -23.83 10.82
N GLU A 210 -1.39 -22.66 10.16
CA GLU A 210 -1.52 -21.35 10.83
C GLU A 210 -2.79 -20.56 10.48
N VAL A 211 -3.64 -21.11 9.61
CA VAL A 211 -4.85 -20.46 9.05
C VAL A 211 -5.79 -19.90 10.14
N PRO A 212 -6.04 -20.55 11.30
CA PRO A 212 -6.97 -20.01 12.29
C PRO A 212 -6.40 -18.86 13.12
N GLN A 213 -5.07 -18.80 13.35
CA GLN A 213 -4.45 -17.84 14.28
C GLN A 213 -3.93 -16.57 13.59
N GLY A 214 -3.55 -16.66 12.31
CA GLY A 214 -3.08 -15.51 11.51
C GLY A 214 -4.19 -14.51 11.19
N ILE A 215 -5.43 -14.96 10.97
CA ILE A 215 -6.58 -14.10 10.66
C ILE A 215 -6.89 -13.14 11.83
N ALA A 216 -6.83 -13.63 13.08
CA ALA A 216 -7.14 -12.83 14.26
C ALA A 216 -6.01 -11.90 14.72
N ARG A 217 -4.74 -12.21 14.37
CA ARG A 217 -3.55 -11.47 14.82
C ARG A 217 -2.91 -10.58 13.76
N HIS A 218 -3.36 -10.65 12.51
CA HIS A 218 -2.75 -9.83 11.47
C HIS A 218 -3.05 -8.34 11.76
N PRO A 219 -2.06 -7.44 11.67
CA PRO A 219 -2.21 -6.00 11.94
C PRO A 219 -3.25 -5.28 11.06
N LEU A 220 -3.99 -6.00 10.23
CA LEU A 220 -4.98 -5.52 9.27
C LEU A 220 -6.39 -5.37 9.86
N LEU A 221 -6.85 -6.34 10.65
CA LEU A 221 -8.08 -6.15 11.46
C LEU A 221 -7.83 -5.11 12.55
N HIS A 222 -6.62 -5.10 13.13
CA HIS A 222 -6.21 -4.08 14.09
C HIS A 222 -5.99 -2.71 13.46
N ALA A 223 -5.37 -2.54 12.29
CA ALA A 223 -5.17 -1.21 11.68
C ALA A 223 -6.48 -0.56 11.23
N THR A 224 -7.44 -1.36 10.75
CA THR A 224 -8.78 -0.88 10.36
C THR A 224 -9.64 -0.53 11.59
N ILE A 225 -9.36 -1.11 12.77
CA ILE A 225 -10.11 -0.89 14.02
C ILE A 225 -9.36 0.04 15.03
N GLN A 226 -8.03 0.17 14.96
CA GLN A 226 -7.21 0.83 16.00
C GLN A 226 -6.45 2.09 15.58
N ARG A 227 -6.42 2.51 14.31
CA ARG A 227 -5.89 3.86 14.00
C ARG A 227 -6.87 5.00 14.30
N ALA A 228 -7.99 4.67 14.95
CA ALA A 228 -8.83 5.56 15.74
C ALA A 228 -8.45 5.63 17.23
N ARG A 229 -7.72 4.64 17.76
CA ARG A 229 -7.48 4.50 19.20
C ARG A 229 -6.14 5.06 19.68
N LEU A 230 -5.08 5.05 18.88
CA LEU A 230 -3.73 5.33 19.41
C LEU A 230 -3.14 6.72 19.13
N SER A 231 -3.66 7.51 18.19
CA SER A 231 -3.20 8.89 17.97
C SER A 231 -3.99 9.94 18.76
N HIS A 232 -5.18 9.61 19.27
CA HIS A 232 -6.06 10.59 19.96
C HIS A 232 -6.46 10.21 21.40
N GLN A 233 -6.17 8.99 21.90
CA GLN A 233 -6.43 8.68 23.31
C GLN A 233 -5.55 9.46 24.29
N TYR A 234 -4.36 9.90 23.88
CA TYR A 234 -3.47 10.67 24.77
C TYR A 234 -3.72 12.19 24.77
N ALA A 235 -4.46 12.72 23.79
CA ALA A 235 -4.75 14.16 23.71
C ALA A 235 -6.13 14.54 24.31
N PHE A 236 -7.14 13.67 24.19
CA PHE A 236 -8.51 13.98 24.64
C PHE A 236 -8.87 13.50 26.05
N VAL A 237 -8.12 12.56 26.63
CA VAL A 237 -8.40 12.04 28.00
C VAL A 237 -7.62 12.81 29.07
N SER A 238 -6.65 13.65 28.68
CA SER A 238 -5.82 14.44 29.60
C SER A 238 -6.34 15.88 29.83
N SER A 239 -7.48 16.25 29.24
CA SER A 239 -8.01 17.63 29.29
C SER A 239 -9.52 17.72 29.59
N ILE A 240 -10.10 16.71 30.24
CA ILE A 240 -11.39 16.80 30.96
C ILE A 240 -11.18 16.36 32.41
#